data_AF-A0A0A9WV30-F1
#
_entry.id   AF-A0A0A9WV30-F1
#
_cell.length_a   1.000
_cell.length_b   1.000
_cell.length_c   1.000
_cell.angle_alpha   90.00
_cell.angle_beta   90.00
_cell.angle_gamma   90.00
#
_symmetry.space_group_name_H-M   'P 1'
#
loop_
_entity.id
_entity.type
_entity.pdbx_description
1 polymer ?
#
loop_
_entity_poly.entity_id
_entity_poly.type
_entity_poly.pdbx_seq_one_letter_code
_entity_poly.pdbx_strand_id
1 'polypeptide(L)'
;MAQKALSKEEKEKIERNRQNALSIRMKRTTKSKSILTVESLQKNVISVDGVKYIDSQGGFLVKDKKKEEVDEEVGTGFDEDWNPEPIVCKECKKEFLSSYLADNFKFNVCDGCRDEEEKHSLITRTDAKNEYLLKDCDFDLREPPLKFINKKNPHNSRWGEMKLYLLPQVEARAIEVHGSFEKIEELHKEREGKRQTAKSNKYNKDLKNLRMTVRSSLFRKTIAPSHEHVFGEERYNEEDDTYTKTCKTCDFEHTYEKM
;
A
#
# COMPACT_ATOMS: atom_id res chain seq x y z
N MET A 1 8.87 19.76 -45.28
CA MET A 1 7.59 19.35 -44.68
C MET A 1 6.79 20.60 -44.36
N ALA A 2 5.59 20.75 -44.92
CA ALA A 2 4.77 21.96 -44.75
C ALA A 2 4.22 22.06 -43.32
N GLN A 3 4.46 23.18 -42.66
CA GLN A 3 3.94 23.44 -41.31
C GLN A 3 2.43 23.65 -41.39
N LYS A 4 1.66 22.78 -40.72
CA LYS A 4 0.20 22.85 -40.67
C LYS A 4 -0.20 24.06 -39.82
N ALA A 5 -0.93 25.01 -40.41
CA ALA A 5 -1.41 26.19 -39.71
C ALA A 5 -2.45 25.79 -38.65
N LEU A 6 -2.27 26.25 -37.40
CA LEU A 6 -3.17 25.97 -36.28
C LEU A 6 -4.57 26.53 -36.53
N SER A 7 -5.59 25.76 -36.13
CA SER A 7 -7.00 26.16 -36.23
C SER A 7 -7.31 27.34 -35.30
N LYS A 8 -8.44 28.05 -35.54
CA LYS A 8 -8.86 29.16 -34.68
C LYS A 8 -9.11 28.72 -33.24
N GLU A 9 -9.72 27.54 -33.06
CA GLU A 9 -10.00 26.96 -31.74
C GLU A 9 -8.71 26.60 -30.98
N GLU A 10 -7.70 26.09 -31.69
CA GLU A 10 -6.39 25.79 -31.11
C GLU A 10 -5.69 27.08 -30.64
N LYS A 11 -5.78 28.15 -31.43
CA LYS A 11 -5.24 29.48 -31.06
C LYS A 11 -5.94 30.05 -29.83
N GLU A 12 -7.27 29.95 -29.74
CA GLU A 12 -8.03 30.41 -28.57
C GLU A 12 -7.68 29.61 -27.30
N LYS A 13 -7.47 28.30 -27.42
CA LYS A 13 -7.05 27.46 -26.30
C LYS A 13 -5.65 27.82 -25.82
N ILE A 14 -4.74 28.14 -26.74
CA ILE A 14 -3.38 28.63 -26.42
C ILE A 14 -3.47 29.98 -25.71
N GLU A 15 -4.29 30.92 -26.19
CA GLU A 15 -4.49 32.24 -25.59
C GLU A 15 -5.04 32.13 -24.16
N ARG A 16 -6.04 31.27 -23.94
CA ARG A 16 -6.64 31.02 -22.62
C ARG A 16 -5.63 30.41 -21.64
N ASN A 17 -4.85 29.43 -22.08
CA ASN A 17 -3.78 28.85 -21.25
C ASN A 17 -2.68 29.87 -20.92
N ARG A 18 -2.34 30.75 -21.87
CA ARG A 18 -1.38 31.85 -21.66
C ARG A 18 -1.90 32.85 -20.62
N GLN A 19 -3.16 33.25 -20.70
CA GLN A 19 -3.78 34.14 -19.71
C GLN A 19 -3.82 33.52 -18.31
N ASN A 20 -4.15 32.23 -18.19
CA ASN A 20 -4.12 31.53 -16.91
C ASN A 20 -2.70 31.43 -16.33
N ALA A 21 -1.68 31.16 -17.15
CA ALA A 21 -0.30 31.12 -16.70
C ALA A 21 0.19 32.51 -16.22
N LEU A 22 -0.18 33.58 -16.93
CA LEU A 22 0.12 34.95 -16.53
C LEU A 22 -0.56 35.34 -15.21
N SER A 23 -1.81 34.94 -15.00
CA SER A 23 -2.53 35.23 -13.74
C SER A 23 -1.91 34.50 -12.54
N ILE A 24 -1.47 33.24 -12.72
CA ILE A 24 -0.74 32.49 -11.68
C ILE A 24 0.60 33.15 -11.37
N ARG A 25 1.30 33.65 -12.41
CA ARG A 25 2.58 34.36 -12.24
C ARG A 25 2.41 35.67 -11.49
N MET A 26 1.39 36.47 -11.84
CA MET A 26 1.04 37.71 -11.13
C MET A 26 0.70 37.45 -9.65
N LYS A 27 -0.08 36.41 -9.35
CA LYS A 27 -0.40 36.00 -7.97
C LYS A 27 0.83 35.51 -7.17
N ARG A 28 1.84 34.97 -7.85
CA ARG A 28 3.12 34.60 -7.23
C ARG A 28 4.04 35.81 -7.01
N THR A 29 4.04 36.79 -7.93
CA THR A 29 4.83 38.02 -7.78
C THR A 29 4.24 38.97 -6.74
N THR A 30 2.91 39.02 -6.57
CA THR A 30 2.29 39.82 -5.49
C THR A 30 2.48 39.21 -4.10
N LYS A 31 2.95 37.95 -4.01
CA LYS A 31 3.40 37.32 -2.77
C LYS A 31 4.89 37.60 -2.45
N SER A 32 5.56 38.49 -3.17
CA SER A 32 6.91 38.92 -2.82
C SER A 32 6.90 40.11 -1.86
N LYS A 33 7.26 39.82 -0.60
CA LYS A 33 7.76 40.74 0.43
C LYS A 33 6.88 41.98 0.67
N SER A 34 5.90 41.83 1.58
CA SER A 34 5.47 42.95 2.39
C SER A 34 6.72 43.56 3.03
N ILE A 35 6.93 44.85 2.80
CA ILE A 35 7.93 45.62 3.54
C ILE A 35 7.44 45.62 4.99
N LEU A 36 8.20 44.93 5.83
CA LEU A 36 7.98 44.83 7.27
C LEU A 36 8.13 46.24 7.87
N THR A 37 7.06 46.80 8.41
CA THR A 37 7.08 48.10 9.07
C THR A 37 7.60 47.91 10.49
N VAL A 38 8.73 48.55 10.82
CA VAL A 38 9.29 48.54 12.18
C VAL A 38 8.51 49.54 13.04
N GLU A 39 7.80 49.06 14.06
CA GLU A 39 6.86 49.86 14.85
C GLU A 39 7.51 50.58 16.04
N SER A 40 8.57 50.02 16.64
CA SER A 40 9.34 50.71 17.69
C SER A 40 10.74 50.13 17.90
N LEU A 41 11.67 50.98 18.34
CA LEU A 41 13.04 50.63 18.71
C LEU A 41 13.23 50.91 20.20
N GLN A 42 13.06 49.88 21.04
CA GLN A 42 13.54 49.89 22.43
C GLN A 42 14.83 49.10 22.50
N LYS A 43 15.76 49.48 23.39
CA LYS A 43 17.20 49.15 23.33
C LYS A 43 17.60 47.65 23.30
N ASN A 44 16.68 46.68 23.30
CA ASN A 44 16.97 45.26 23.04
C ASN A 44 15.77 44.47 22.43
N VAL A 45 14.68 45.14 22.02
CA VAL A 45 13.44 44.48 21.53
C VAL A 45 12.96 45.15 20.25
N ILE A 46 12.73 44.32 19.22
CA ILE A 46 12.24 44.75 17.90
C ILE A 46 10.84 44.16 17.69
N SER A 47 9.85 45.01 17.40
CA SER A 47 8.51 44.59 16.96
C SER A 47 8.43 44.64 15.44
N VAL A 48 8.06 43.52 14.82
CA VAL A 48 7.82 43.42 13.38
C VAL A 48 6.51 42.69 13.15
N ASP A 49 5.54 43.36 12.50
CA ASP A 49 4.19 42.84 12.22
C ASP A 49 3.53 42.19 13.46
N GLY A 50 3.63 42.85 14.62
CA GLY A 50 3.05 42.39 15.89
C GLY A 50 3.83 41.28 16.62
N VAL A 51 4.92 40.76 16.06
CA VAL A 51 5.79 39.76 16.70
C VAL A 51 6.99 40.43 17.35
N LYS A 52 7.19 40.20 18.65
CA LYS A 52 8.34 40.70 19.41
C LYS A 52 9.55 39.77 19.29
N TYR A 53 10.69 40.35 18.96
CA TYR A 53 11.98 39.67 18.90
C TYR A 53 12.94 40.30 19.91
N ILE A 54 13.65 39.48 20.68
CA ILE A 54 14.70 39.92 21.60
C ILE A 54 16.05 39.68 20.94
N ASP A 55 16.89 40.71 20.93
CA ASP A 55 18.31 40.58 20.54
C ASP A 55 19.14 40.07 21.72
N SER A 56 19.68 38.85 21.60
CA SER A 56 20.56 38.24 22.62
C SER A 56 22.01 38.72 22.51
N GLN A 57 22.30 39.71 21.66
CA GLN A 57 23.64 40.27 21.38
C GLN A 57 24.64 39.26 20.80
N GLY A 58 24.17 38.06 20.41
CA GLY A 58 24.94 37.02 19.74
C GLY A 58 24.77 36.97 18.21
N GLY A 59 24.21 38.02 17.61
CA GLY A 59 23.96 38.11 16.16
C GLY A 59 22.71 37.36 15.66
N PHE A 60 21.90 36.80 16.57
CA PHE A 60 20.62 36.15 16.25
C PHE A 60 19.48 36.75 17.07
N LEU A 61 18.37 37.08 16.40
CA LEU A 61 17.12 37.54 17.02
C LEU A 61 16.29 36.33 17.46
N VAL A 62 16.00 36.22 18.76
CA VAL A 62 15.19 35.13 19.34
C VAL A 62 13.73 35.57 19.40
N LYS A 63 12.81 34.74 18.88
CA LYS A 63 11.37 34.97 19.05
C LYS A 63 11.02 34.86 20.53
N ASP A 64 10.38 35.91 21.05
CA ASP A 64 9.98 35.98 22.44
C ASP A 64 8.77 35.04 22.66
N LYS A 65 9.04 33.79 23.02
CA LYS A 65 8.00 32.79 23.38
C LYS A 65 7.48 33.02 24.80
N LYS A 66 7.20 34.26 25.16
CA LYS A 66 6.54 34.60 26.43
C LYS A 66 5.22 35.27 26.12
N LYS A 67 4.16 34.51 26.42
CA LYS A 67 2.72 34.85 26.39
C LYS A 67 2.00 34.67 25.05
N GLU A 68 2.04 33.44 24.54
CA GLU A 68 0.81 32.69 24.27
C GLU A 68 0.73 31.57 25.32
N GLU A 69 0.78 31.96 26.58
CA GLU A 69 -0.04 31.30 27.58
C GLU A 69 -1.44 31.78 27.21
N VAL A 70 -2.16 30.94 26.47
CA VAL A 70 -3.61 30.99 26.56
C VAL A 70 -3.86 30.77 28.04
N ASP A 71 -4.36 31.82 28.71
CA ASP A 71 -5.11 31.67 29.95
C ASP A 71 -6.35 30.82 29.58
N GLU A 72 -6.14 29.52 29.35
CA GLU A 72 -7.08 28.54 29.80
C GLU A 72 -7.03 28.73 31.31
N GLU A 73 -8.03 29.44 31.82
CA GLU A 73 -8.45 29.23 33.19
C GLU A 73 -8.41 27.72 33.40
N VAL A 74 -7.39 27.26 34.14
CA VAL A 74 -7.40 25.95 34.76
C VAL A 74 -8.57 26.06 35.71
N GLY A 75 -9.75 25.78 35.19
CA GLY A 75 -10.93 25.52 35.98
C GLY A 75 -10.48 24.42 36.91
N THR A 76 -10.27 24.78 38.17
CA THR A 76 -10.37 23.86 39.29
C THR A 76 -11.83 23.46 39.42
N GLY A 77 -12.42 22.96 38.34
CA GLY A 77 -13.54 22.03 38.39
C GLY A 77 -12.92 20.70 38.75
N PHE A 78 -12.49 20.56 40.00
CA PHE A 78 -12.50 19.23 40.58
C PHE A 78 -13.98 18.93 40.71
N ASP A 79 -14.55 18.25 39.71
CA ASP A 79 -15.91 17.74 39.80
C ASP A 79 -15.96 16.94 41.12
N GLU A 80 -16.63 17.49 42.13
CA GLU A 80 -16.72 16.93 43.50
C GLU A 80 -17.43 15.55 43.52
N ASP A 81 -17.88 15.08 42.36
CA ASP A 81 -18.54 13.80 42.12
C ASP A 81 -17.68 12.77 41.36
N TRP A 82 -16.34 12.90 41.32
CA TRP A 82 -15.47 11.83 40.80
C TRP A 82 -15.34 10.67 41.81
N ASN A 83 -16.40 9.88 41.95
CA ASN A 83 -16.38 8.60 42.67
C ASN A 83 -16.34 7.45 41.65
N PRO A 84 -15.15 7.04 41.16
CA PRO A 84 -15.05 5.92 40.24
C PRO A 84 -15.53 4.65 40.94
N GLU A 85 -16.53 3.99 40.35
CA GLU A 85 -17.02 2.71 40.88
C GLU A 85 -15.87 1.69 40.93
N PRO A 86 -15.66 1.01 42.08
CA PRO A 86 -14.59 0.03 42.20
C PRO A 86 -14.84 -1.15 41.26
N ILE A 87 -13.84 -1.47 40.42
CA ILE A 87 -13.89 -2.57 39.46
C ILE A 87 -13.36 -3.84 40.13
N VAL A 88 -14.09 -4.95 40.01
CA VAL A 88 -13.66 -6.25 40.53
C VAL A 88 -12.81 -7.01 39.50
N CYS A 89 -11.61 -7.45 39.90
CA CYS A 89 -10.72 -8.24 39.05
C CYS A 89 -11.28 -9.64 38.78
N LYS A 90 -11.32 -10.06 37.51
CA LYS A 90 -11.80 -11.38 37.09
C LYS A 90 -10.95 -12.54 37.61
N GLU A 91 -9.65 -12.32 37.87
CA GLU A 91 -8.74 -13.38 38.33
C GLU A 91 -8.69 -13.48 39.86
N CYS A 92 -8.30 -12.40 40.54
CA CYS A 92 -8.11 -12.43 42.00
C CYS A 92 -9.32 -11.94 42.81
N LYS A 93 -10.39 -11.46 42.16
CA LYS A 93 -11.62 -10.93 42.78
C LYS A 93 -11.41 -9.75 43.75
N LYS A 94 -10.23 -9.12 43.73
CA LYS A 94 -9.96 -7.89 44.46
C LYS A 94 -10.51 -6.70 43.70
N GLU A 95 -10.98 -5.70 44.44
CA GLU A 95 -11.39 -4.41 43.89
C GLU A 95 -10.15 -3.58 43.53
N PHE A 96 -10.22 -2.87 42.41
CA PHE A 96 -9.22 -1.93 41.95
C PHE A 96 -9.92 -0.76 41.22
N LEU A 97 -9.30 0.42 41.22
CA LEU A 97 -9.87 1.60 40.57
C LEU A 97 -9.45 1.71 39.10
N SER A 98 -8.16 1.51 38.82
CA SER A 98 -7.57 1.60 37.48
C SER A 98 -6.60 0.45 37.24
N SER A 99 -6.51 0.00 36.00
CA SER A 99 -5.47 -0.93 35.55
C SER A 99 -5.19 -0.71 34.08
N TYR A 100 -4.01 -1.13 33.63
CA TYR A 100 -3.62 -0.99 32.23
C TYR A 100 -4.65 -1.59 31.26
N LEU A 101 -5.19 -2.76 31.61
CA LEU A 101 -6.17 -3.49 30.79
C LEU A 101 -7.58 -2.87 30.88
N ALA A 102 -7.98 -2.36 32.05
CA ALA A 102 -9.27 -1.70 32.21
C ALA A 102 -9.31 -0.38 31.42
N ASP A 103 -8.26 0.43 31.50
CA ASP A 103 -8.20 1.75 30.87
C ASP A 103 -8.16 1.62 29.34
N ASN A 104 -7.26 0.78 28.82
CA ASN A 104 -7.04 0.64 27.38
C ASN A 104 -8.09 -0.25 26.70
N PHE A 105 -8.49 -1.37 27.31
CA PHE A 105 -9.30 -2.40 26.67
C PHE A 105 -10.69 -2.61 27.31
N LYS A 106 -11.01 -1.92 28.41
CA LYS A 106 -12.19 -2.20 29.25
C LYS A 106 -12.22 -3.66 29.72
N PHE A 107 -11.05 -4.20 30.06
CA PHE A 107 -10.90 -5.58 30.51
C PHE A 107 -10.55 -5.62 32.01
N ASN A 108 -11.47 -6.16 32.81
CA ASN A 108 -11.44 -6.07 34.28
C ASN A 108 -10.40 -7.02 34.92
N VAL A 109 -9.12 -6.72 34.75
CA VAL A 109 -7.99 -7.42 35.38
C VAL A 109 -7.04 -6.40 35.98
N CYS A 110 -6.67 -6.57 37.26
CA CYS A 110 -5.73 -5.69 37.93
C CYS A 110 -4.29 -5.93 37.44
N ASP A 111 -3.40 -4.94 37.61
CA ASP A 111 -2.03 -5.03 37.10
C ASP A 111 -1.21 -6.15 37.76
N GLY A 112 -1.54 -6.55 38.99
CA GLY A 112 -0.89 -7.69 39.65
C GLY A 112 -1.27 -9.07 39.08
N CYS A 113 -2.39 -9.15 38.36
CA CYS A 113 -2.86 -10.35 37.65
C CYS A 113 -2.59 -10.26 36.14
N ARG A 114 -2.03 -9.14 35.67
CA ARG A 114 -1.75 -8.94 34.25
C ARG A 114 -0.56 -9.80 33.86
N ASP A 115 -0.81 -10.69 32.92
CA ASP A 115 0.18 -11.58 32.33
C ASP A 115 0.37 -11.21 30.86
N GLU A 116 1.49 -10.55 30.55
CA GLU A 116 1.77 -10.00 29.22
C GLU A 116 2.16 -11.07 28.18
N GLU A 117 2.65 -12.24 28.61
CA GLU A 117 3.23 -13.22 27.71
C GLU A 117 2.19 -14.22 27.20
N GLU A 118 1.33 -14.71 28.09
CA GLU A 118 0.39 -15.78 27.78
C GLU A 118 -1.04 -15.25 27.68
N LYS A 119 -1.70 -15.03 28.83
CA LYS A 119 -3.15 -14.76 28.85
C LYS A 119 -3.56 -13.39 28.30
N HIS A 120 -2.79 -12.34 28.59
CA HIS A 120 -3.14 -10.97 28.23
C HIS A 120 -2.20 -10.41 27.16
N SER A 121 -1.68 -11.31 26.31
CA SER A 121 -0.85 -10.96 25.18
C SER A 121 -1.60 -10.06 24.19
N LEU A 122 -0.84 -9.22 23.48
CA LEU A 122 -1.34 -8.31 22.48
C LEU A 122 -1.01 -8.83 21.08
N ILE A 123 -2.01 -8.85 20.21
CA ILE A 123 -1.88 -9.30 18.82
C ILE A 123 -2.06 -8.14 17.84
N THR A 124 -1.30 -8.12 16.75
CA THR A 124 -1.47 -7.08 15.73
C THR A 124 -2.75 -7.28 14.94
N ARG A 125 -3.32 -6.20 14.39
CA ARG A 125 -4.50 -6.29 13.51
C ARG A 125 -4.31 -7.28 12.35
N THR A 126 -3.11 -7.31 11.76
CA THR A 126 -2.81 -8.18 10.63
C THR A 126 -2.76 -9.65 11.05
N ASP A 127 -2.13 -9.93 12.19
CA ASP A 127 -2.00 -11.30 12.68
C ASP A 127 -3.37 -11.83 13.14
N ALA A 128 -4.15 -11.01 13.84
CA ALA A 128 -5.51 -11.35 14.24
C ALA A 128 -6.42 -11.70 13.05
N LYS A 129 -6.33 -10.95 11.94
CA LYS A 129 -7.08 -11.26 10.71
C LYS A 129 -6.62 -12.57 10.06
N ASN A 130 -5.32 -12.85 10.10
CA ASN A 130 -4.76 -14.03 9.45
C ASN A 130 -5.06 -15.30 10.27
N GLU A 131 -4.79 -15.26 11.58
CA GLU A 131 -4.93 -16.40 12.50
C GLU A 131 -6.40 -16.72 12.80
N TYR A 132 -7.20 -15.70 13.13
CA TYR A 132 -8.61 -15.88 13.49
C TYR A 132 -9.58 -15.64 12.32
N LEU A 133 -9.05 -15.45 11.11
CA LEU A 133 -9.84 -15.27 9.87
C LEU A 133 -10.88 -14.15 9.96
N LEU A 134 -10.62 -13.13 10.78
CA LEU A 134 -11.50 -11.99 11.01
C LEU A 134 -11.41 -10.96 9.88
N LYS A 135 -12.51 -10.24 9.65
CA LYS A 135 -12.59 -9.12 8.69
C LYS A 135 -12.59 -7.78 9.42
N ASP A 136 -12.39 -6.69 8.69
CA ASP A 136 -12.37 -5.34 9.27
C ASP A 136 -13.66 -4.95 9.98
N CYS A 137 -14.81 -5.39 9.45
CA CYS A 137 -16.10 -5.20 10.09
C CYS A 137 -16.20 -5.87 11.47
N ASP A 138 -15.45 -6.95 11.68
CA ASP A 138 -15.48 -7.69 12.94
C ASP A 138 -14.68 -6.97 14.04
N PHE A 139 -13.83 -6.00 13.70
CA PHE A 139 -13.14 -5.13 14.67
C PHE A 139 -13.90 -3.83 14.90
N ASP A 140 -14.28 -3.15 13.81
CA ASP A 140 -14.70 -1.75 13.85
C ASP A 140 -16.23 -1.57 13.92
N LEU A 141 -17.02 -2.52 13.40
CA LEU A 141 -18.49 -2.36 13.24
C LEU A 141 -19.31 -3.23 14.19
N ARG A 142 -18.86 -4.45 14.48
CA ARG A 142 -19.58 -5.35 15.39
C ARG A 142 -19.54 -4.81 16.82
N GLU A 143 -20.71 -4.77 17.46
CA GLU A 143 -20.85 -4.33 18.84
C GLU A 143 -20.48 -5.45 19.84
N PRO A 144 -19.71 -5.17 20.90
CA PRO A 144 -18.97 -3.92 21.15
C PRO A 144 -17.73 -3.82 20.23
N PRO A 145 -17.38 -2.63 19.70
CA PRO A 145 -16.16 -2.45 18.90
C PRO A 145 -14.91 -2.82 19.70
N LEU A 146 -13.98 -3.52 19.07
CA LEU A 146 -12.75 -3.94 19.73
C LEU A 146 -11.81 -2.74 19.91
N LYS A 147 -11.40 -2.51 21.16
CA LYS A 147 -10.42 -1.48 21.50
C LYS A 147 -9.01 -1.93 21.12
N PHE A 148 -8.16 -0.95 20.80
CA PHE A 148 -6.76 -1.19 20.43
C PHE A 148 -5.85 -0.09 20.96
N ILE A 149 -4.56 -0.41 21.04
CA ILE A 149 -3.48 0.53 21.33
C ILE A 149 -2.67 0.77 20.05
N ASN A 150 -2.32 2.02 19.78
CA ASN A 150 -1.42 2.36 18.68
C ASN A 150 0.04 2.31 19.14
N LYS A 151 0.90 1.68 18.33
CA LYS A 151 2.35 1.66 18.55
C LYS A 151 3.08 1.98 17.25
N LYS A 152 4.25 2.61 17.33
CA LYS A 152 5.09 2.81 16.13
C LYS A 152 5.52 1.46 15.56
N ASN A 153 5.58 1.35 14.24
CA ASN A 153 6.02 0.12 13.59
C ASN A 153 7.53 -0.13 13.87
N PRO A 154 7.92 -1.28 14.45
CA PRO A 154 9.29 -1.58 14.85
C PRO A 154 10.22 -1.74 13.65
N HIS A 155 9.70 -2.12 12.49
CA HIS A 155 10.51 -2.27 11.29
C HIS A 155 10.86 -0.91 10.68
N ASN A 156 9.92 0.05 10.70
CA ASN A 156 10.16 1.40 10.22
C ASN A 156 9.18 2.39 10.87
N SER A 157 9.72 3.32 11.66
CA SER A 157 8.93 4.34 12.37
C SER A 157 8.22 5.35 11.45
N ARG A 158 8.60 5.44 10.17
CA ARG A 158 7.90 6.27 9.16
C ARG A 158 6.67 5.57 8.58
N TRP A 159 6.55 4.25 8.75
CA TRP A 159 5.32 3.55 8.37
C TRP A 159 4.19 3.90 9.32
N GLY A 160 2.96 3.62 8.89
CA GLY A 160 1.78 3.83 9.73
C GLY A 160 1.89 3.08 11.06
N GLU A 161 1.24 3.63 12.08
CA GLU A 161 1.16 3.02 13.40
C GLU A 161 0.48 1.64 13.32
N MET A 162 1.01 0.68 14.08
CA MET A 162 0.38 -0.61 14.25
C MET A 162 -0.74 -0.50 15.29
N LYS A 163 -1.82 -1.25 15.06
CA LYS A 163 -2.88 -1.44 16.03
C LYS A 163 -2.68 -2.77 16.73
N LEU A 164 -2.65 -2.74 18.06
CA LEU A 164 -2.53 -3.89 18.95
C LEU A 164 -3.85 -4.12 19.69
N TYR A 165 -4.36 -5.34 19.59
CA TYR A 165 -5.61 -5.79 20.21
C TYR A 165 -5.30 -6.79 21.33
N LEU A 166 -6.16 -6.87 22.33
CA LEU A 166 -6.05 -7.85 23.41
C LEU A 166 -6.47 -9.24 22.91
N LEU A 167 -5.58 -10.23 23.01
CA LEU A 167 -5.78 -11.57 22.46
C LEU A 167 -7.09 -12.25 22.93
N PRO A 168 -7.43 -12.28 24.24
CA PRO A 168 -8.72 -12.81 24.71
C PRO A 168 -9.97 -12.19 24.08
N GLN A 169 -9.94 -10.89 23.75
CA GLN A 169 -11.08 -10.23 23.12
C GLN A 169 -11.21 -10.63 21.64
N VAL A 170 -10.07 -10.79 20.96
CA VAL A 170 -10.03 -11.27 19.57
C VAL A 170 -10.51 -12.72 19.49
N GLU A 171 -10.09 -13.57 20.41
CA GLU A 171 -10.54 -14.96 20.53
C GLU A 171 -12.05 -15.06 20.74
N ALA A 172 -12.60 -14.32 21.71
CA ALA A 172 -14.04 -14.26 21.92
C ALA A 172 -14.78 -13.80 20.67
N ARG A 173 -14.29 -12.75 19.99
CA ARG A 173 -14.87 -12.26 18.73
C ARG A 173 -14.76 -13.30 17.61
N ALA A 174 -13.70 -14.09 17.56
CA ALA A 174 -13.52 -15.15 16.59
C ALA A 174 -14.54 -16.28 16.78
N ILE A 175 -14.79 -16.67 18.03
CA ILE A 175 -15.84 -17.63 18.40
C ILE A 175 -17.21 -17.06 18.03
N GLU A 176 -17.49 -15.78 18.29
CA GLU A 176 -18.75 -15.13 17.87
C GLU A 176 -18.96 -15.12 16.36
N VAL A 177 -17.89 -15.01 15.57
CA VAL A 177 -17.95 -14.91 14.10
C VAL A 177 -18.04 -16.29 13.44
N HIS A 178 -17.23 -17.24 13.89
CA HIS A 178 -17.04 -18.55 13.24
C HIS A 178 -17.68 -19.72 14.02
N GLY A 179 -18.15 -19.48 15.23
CA GLY A 179 -18.82 -20.45 16.11
C GLY A 179 -17.87 -21.22 17.03
N SER A 180 -16.77 -21.76 16.50
CA SER A 180 -15.79 -22.54 17.29
C SER A 180 -14.39 -22.44 16.72
N PHE A 181 -13.37 -22.72 17.56
CA PHE A 181 -11.98 -22.80 17.10
C PHE A 181 -11.75 -23.94 16.10
N GLU A 182 -12.43 -25.07 16.28
CA GLU A 182 -12.38 -26.17 15.32
C GLU A 182 -12.81 -25.71 13.92
N LYS A 183 -13.82 -24.84 13.83
CA LYS A 183 -14.26 -24.32 12.54
C LYS A 183 -13.21 -23.43 11.88
N ILE A 184 -12.50 -22.63 12.66
CA ILE A 184 -11.40 -21.78 12.18
C ILE A 184 -10.28 -22.65 11.63
N GLU A 185 -9.91 -23.73 12.32
CA GLU A 185 -8.90 -24.69 11.85
C GLU A 185 -9.29 -25.39 10.54
N GLU A 186 -10.56 -25.80 10.41
CA GLU A 186 -11.08 -26.38 9.15
C GLU A 186 -10.95 -25.38 7.99
N LEU A 187 -11.32 -24.11 8.22
CA LEU A 187 -11.22 -23.05 7.21
C LEU A 187 -9.76 -22.79 6.80
N HIS A 188 -8.82 -22.88 7.74
CA HIS A 188 -7.38 -22.81 7.43
C HIS A 188 -6.93 -23.95 6.53
N LYS A 189 -7.29 -25.20 6.88
CA LYS A 189 -6.97 -26.38 6.06
C LYS A 189 -7.55 -26.26 4.65
N GLU A 190 -8.79 -25.77 4.52
CA GLU A 190 -9.42 -25.53 3.22
C GLU A 190 -8.69 -24.45 2.41
N ARG A 191 -8.31 -23.32 3.03
CA ARG A 191 -7.54 -22.25 2.39
C ARG A 191 -6.17 -22.73 1.94
N GLU A 192 -5.50 -23.54 2.75
CA GLU A 192 -4.21 -24.12 2.40
C GLU A 192 -4.33 -25.08 1.22
N GLY A 193 -5.31 -25.98 1.23
CA GLY A 193 -5.59 -26.88 0.11
C GLY A 193 -5.88 -26.12 -1.19
N LYS A 194 -6.69 -25.05 -1.14
CA LYS A 194 -6.92 -24.16 -2.28
C LYS A 194 -5.65 -23.45 -2.75
N ARG A 195 -4.77 -23.04 -1.83
CA ARG A 195 -3.50 -22.41 -2.18
C ARG A 195 -2.54 -23.40 -2.85
N GLN A 196 -2.48 -24.64 -2.38
CA GLN A 196 -1.65 -25.70 -2.97
C GLN A 196 -2.13 -26.06 -4.38
N THR A 197 -3.44 -26.26 -4.57
CA THR A 197 -4.02 -26.53 -5.90
C THR A 197 -3.87 -25.35 -6.86
N ALA A 198 -4.01 -24.11 -6.39
CA ALA A 198 -3.76 -22.93 -7.23
C ALA A 198 -2.28 -22.85 -7.67
N LYS A 199 -1.33 -23.19 -6.79
CA LYS A 199 0.09 -23.25 -7.13
C LYS A 199 0.39 -24.34 -8.18
N SER A 200 -0.16 -25.54 -8.01
CA SER A 200 0.04 -26.63 -8.98
C SER A 200 -0.59 -26.30 -10.34
N ASN A 201 -1.79 -25.72 -10.35
CA ASN A 201 -2.45 -25.28 -11.57
C ASN A 201 -1.68 -24.16 -12.28
N LYS A 202 -1.13 -23.20 -11.53
CA LYS A 202 -0.26 -22.15 -12.09
C LYS A 202 0.99 -22.77 -12.73
N TYR A 203 1.67 -23.66 -12.02
CA TYR A 203 2.85 -24.35 -12.54
C TYR A 203 2.55 -25.14 -13.83
N ASN A 204 1.45 -25.90 -13.85
CA ASN A 204 1.03 -26.65 -15.03
C ASN A 204 0.70 -25.73 -16.22
N LYS A 205 0.08 -24.58 -15.95
CA LYS A 205 -0.18 -23.55 -16.97
C LYS A 205 1.12 -22.96 -17.53
N ASP A 206 2.07 -22.66 -16.65
CA ASP A 206 3.38 -22.11 -17.03
C ASP A 206 4.18 -23.12 -17.86
N LEU A 207 4.16 -24.42 -17.50
CA LEU A 207 4.74 -25.49 -18.30
C LEU A 207 4.07 -25.63 -19.67
N LYS A 208 2.74 -25.56 -19.75
CA LYS A 208 2.01 -25.62 -21.02
C LYS A 208 2.40 -24.44 -21.91
N ASN A 209 2.48 -23.23 -21.36
CA ASN A 209 2.90 -22.04 -22.08
C ASN A 209 4.34 -22.19 -22.59
N LEU A 210 5.26 -22.67 -21.74
CA LEU A 210 6.64 -22.93 -22.14
C LEU A 210 6.71 -23.92 -23.31
N ARG A 211 6.00 -25.04 -23.24
CA ARG A 211 5.93 -26.02 -24.35
C ARG A 211 5.41 -25.40 -25.64
N MET A 212 4.38 -24.56 -25.57
CA MET A 212 3.84 -23.86 -26.74
C MET A 212 4.86 -22.88 -27.35
N THR A 213 5.59 -22.12 -26.52
CA THR A 213 6.63 -21.20 -26.99
C THR A 213 7.81 -21.93 -27.66
N VAL A 214 8.25 -23.05 -27.10
CA VAL A 214 9.30 -23.88 -27.70
C VAL A 214 8.82 -24.46 -29.03
N ARG A 215 7.61 -25.04 -29.08
CA ARG A 215 7.05 -25.62 -30.31
C ARG A 215 6.93 -24.59 -31.43
N SER A 216 6.45 -23.38 -31.15
CA SER A 216 6.32 -22.34 -32.17
C SER A 216 7.66 -21.82 -32.67
N SER A 217 8.68 -21.74 -31.80
CA SER A 217 10.03 -21.35 -32.19
C SER A 217 10.73 -22.39 -33.08
N LEU A 218 10.51 -23.69 -32.83
CA LEU A 218 11.01 -24.77 -33.68
C LEU A 218 10.28 -24.81 -35.03
N PHE A 219 8.94 -24.69 -35.02
CA PHE A 219 8.13 -24.70 -36.24
C PHE A 219 8.47 -23.56 -37.21
N ARG A 220 8.79 -22.37 -36.68
CA ARG A 220 9.23 -21.23 -37.51
C ARG A 220 10.60 -21.46 -38.17
N LYS A 221 11.46 -22.31 -37.59
CA LYS A 221 12.75 -22.68 -38.20
C LYS A 221 12.61 -23.75 -39.29
N THR A 222 11.58 -24.59 -39.21
CA THR A 222 11.36 -25.68 -40.18
C THR A 222 10.56 -25.25 -41.41
N ILE A 223 9.78 -24.18 -41.33
CA ILE A 223 9.16 -23.59 -42.52
C ILE A 223 10.20 -22.68 -43.17
N ALA A 224 10.99 -23.24 -44.08
CA ALA A 224 11.66 -22.45 -45.10
C ALA A 224 10.62 -21.58 -45.84
N PRO A 225 10.97 -20.39 -46.34
CA PRO A 225 10.02 -19.53 -47.05
C PRO A 225 9.35 -20.34 -48.16
N SER A 226 8.03 -20.42 -48.11
CA SER A 226 7.23 -21.01 -49.19
C SER A 226 7.53 -20.20 -50.45
N HIS A 227 8.28 -20.78 -51.36
CA HIS A 227 8.54 -20.21 -52.67
C HIS A 227 8.02 -21.20 -53.71
N GLU A 228 7.60 -20.67 -54.85
CA GLU A 228 7.19 -21.48 -55.98
C GLU A 228 8.45 -22.12 -56.59
N HIS A 229 8.46 -23.45 -56.72
CA HIS A 229 9.63 -24.18 -57.20
C HIS A 229 9.87 -23.87 -58.69
N VAL A 230 10.93 -23.13 -58.98
CA VAL A 230 11.40 -22.91 -60.35
C VAL A 230 12.48 -23.95 -60.64
N PHE A 231 12.08 -25.01 -61.36
CA PHE A 231 12.96 -26.12 -61.70
C PHE A 231 14.00 -25.73 -62.78
N GLY A 232 15.22 -26.22 -62.59
CA GLY A 232 16.34 -26.07 -63.54
C GLY A 232 16.38 -27.12 -64.63
N GLU A 233 17.57 -27.29 -65.19
CA GLU A 233 17.85 -28.25 -66.27
C GLU A 233 17.57 -29.68 -65.82
N GLU A 234 16.99 -30.49 -66.71
CA GLU A 234 16.74 -31.91 -66.45
C GLU A 234 18.01 -32.74 -66.60
N ARG A 235 18.29 -33.58 -65.60
CA ARG A 235 19.33 -34.61 -65.64
C ARG A 235 18.68 -35.97 -65.83
N TYR A 236 19.13 -36.68 -66.85
CA TYR A 236 18.69 -38.04 -67.12
C TYR A 236 19.57 -39.03 -66.35
N ASN A 237 18.93 -39.96 -65.64
CA ASN A 237 19.59 -41.03 -64.91
C ASN A 237 19.46 -42.32 -65.73
N GLU A 238 20.57 -42.77 -66.32
CA GLU A 238 20.64 -43.93 -67.21
C GLU A 238 20.32 -45.28 -66.52
N GLU A 239 20.50 -45.37 -65.20
CA GLU A 239 20.27 -46.62 -64.44
C GLU A 239 18.79 -46.93 -64.23
N ASP A 240 17.98 -45.88 -64.03
CA ASP A 240 16.56 -45.98 -63.65
C ASP A 240 15.62 -45.46 -64.76
N ASP A 241 16.15 -45.06 -65.91
CA ASP A 241 15.41 -44.49 -67.05
C ASP A 241 14.51 -43.28 -66.66
N THR A 242 14.95 -42.48 -65.67
CA THR A 242 14.18 -41.39 -65.07
C THR A 242 14.85 -40.03 -65.26
N TYR A 243 14.04 -38.97 -65.26
CA TYR A 243 14.47 -37.58 -65.35
C TYR A 243 14.35 -36.91 -63.99
N THR A 244 15.39 -36.20 -63.57
CA THR A 244 15.45 -35.47 -62.30
C THR A 244 15.63 -33.99 -62.55
N LYS A 245 14.83 -33.17 -61.87
CA LYS A 245 14.92 -31.70 -61.90
C LYS A 245 15.10 -31.17 -60.49
N THR A 246 16.09 -30.32 -60.30
CA THR A 246 16.34 -29.64 -59.02
C THR A 246 15.81 -28.21 -59.08
N CYS A 247 15.21 -27.74 -57.99
CA CYS A 247 14.77 -26.35 -57.88
C CYS A 247 16.00 -25.42 -57.83
N LYS A 248 15.96 -24.28 -58.53
CA LYS A 248 17.09 -23.34 -58.55
C LYS A 248 17.26 -22.56 -57.25
N THR A 249 16.19 -22.46 -56.47
CA THR A 249 16.11 -21.61 -55.27
C THR A 249 16.09 -22.42 -53.97
N CYS A 250 15.99 -23.75 -54.04
CA CYS A 250 16.11 -24.63 -52.89
C CYS A 250 16.60 -26.03 -53.29
N ASP A 251 17.05 -26.80 -52.31
CA ASP A 251 17.57 -28.16 -52.51
C ASP A 251 16.46 -29.22 -52.68
N PHE A 252 15.35 -28.86 -53.34
CA PHE A 252 14.24 -29.78 -53.60
C PHE A 252 14.43 -30.42 -54.98
N GLU A 253 14.37 -31.75 -55.03
CA GLU A 253 14.53 -32.53 -56.25
C GLU A 253 13.21 -33.22 -56.60
N HIS A 254 12.83 -33.18 -57.89
CA HIS A 254 11.64 -33.82 -58.43
C HIS A 254 12.03 -34.80 -59.53
N THR A 255 11.75 -36.08 -59.29
CA THR A 255 12.04 -37.19 -60.22
C THR A 255 10.76 -37.62 -60.94
N TYR A 256 10.82 -37.85 -62.25
CA TYR A 256 9.68 -38.27 -63.06
C TYR A 256 10.12 -39.05 -64.31
N GLU A 257 9.20 -39.83 -64.87
CA GLU A 257 9.40 -40.56 -66.14
C GLU A 257 8.80 -39.75 -67.30
N LYS A 258 9.48 -39.74 -68.45
CA LYS A 258 9.03 -39.04 -69.66
C LYS A 258 8.62 -40.10 -70.69
N MET A 259 7.33 -40.18 -70.99
CA MET A 259 6.78 -41.04 -72.06
C MET A 259 7.17 -40.54 -73.45
#